data_AF-A0A0P0WPJ0-F1
#
_entry.id   AF-A0A0P0WPJ0-F1
#
_cell.length_a   1.000
_cell.length_b   1.000
_cell.length_c   1.000
_cell.angle_alpha   90.00
_cell.angle_beta   90.00
_cell.angle_gamma   90.00
#
_symmetry.space_group_name_H-M   'P 1'
#
loop_
_entity.id
_entity.type
_entity.pdbx_description
1 polymer ?
#
loop_
_entity_poly.entity_id
_entity_poly.type
_entity_poly.pdbx_seq_one_letter_code
_entity_poly.pdbx_strand_id
1 'polypeptide(L)'
;MSREKTDVILKVLVKHFFVEKEVTSTLVMDSLYTGLKVLEYQSKGKKGRTIADLDELPAPMIHVDMDMFVLASDVIDLLERAALEPLPCQPVSPKDDKCSQSRMKDGASGEVNKISMEREERRLTELGRKILETFVLSHIFSGIEVAYQEAVALKRQEELIREEEEEAWLLGNEMKGKRGGGANEKDKRA
;
A
#
# COMPACT_ATOMS: atom_id res chain seq x y z
N MET A 1 -3.89 -0.28 10.58
CA MET A 1 -3.08 0.20 9.45
C MET A 1 -3.41 -0.61 8.20
N SER A 2 -4.64 -0.55 7.70
CA SER A 2 -5.08 -1.32 6.51
C SER A 2 -5.95 -0.49 5.56
N ARG A 3 -6.05 0.80 5.86
CA ARG A 3 -6.82 1.77 5.10
C ARG A 3 -6.19 3.13 5.21
N GLU A 4 -6.36 3.95 4.19
CA GLU A 4 -5.89 5.32 4.12
C GLU A 4 -6.92 6.17 3.38
N LYS A 5 -7.01 7.46 3.72
CA LYS A 5 -7.91 8.36 2.99
C LYS A 5 -7.50 8.51 1.54
N THR A 6 -8.48 8.50 0.64
CA THR A 6 -8.27 8.61 -0.80
C THR A 6 -7.59 9.92 -1.17
N ASP A 7 -7.97 11.04 -0.54
CA ASP A 7 -7.38 12.36 -0.82
C ASP A 7 -5.88 12.44 -0.45
N VAL A 8 -5.49 11.82 0.66
CA VAL A 8 -4.09 11.73 1.09
C VAL A 8 -3.26 11.00 0.05
N ILE A 9 -3.69 9.80 -0.36
CA ILE A 9 -2.97 9.01 -1.37
C ILE A 9 -2.91 9.74 -2.70
N LEU A 10 -4.05 10.23 -3.20
CA LEU A 10 -4.11 10.91 -4.49
C LEU A 10 -3.23 12.16 -4.52
N LYS A 11 -3.14 12.89 -3.41
CA LYS A 11 -2.24 14.04 -3.30
C LYS A 11 -0.78 13.65 -3.41
N VAL A 12 -0.36 12.56 -2.75
CA VAL A 12 1.02 12.04 -2.85
C VAL A 12 1.30 11.54 -4.25
N LEU A 13 0.34 10.84 -4.87
CA LEU A 13 0.46 10.34 -6.25
C LEU A 13 0.62 11.48 -7.25
N VAL A 14 -0.22 12.51 -7.16
CA VAL A 14 -0.15 13.68 -8.04
C VAL A 14 1.19 14.40 -7.87
N LYS A 15 1.64 14.58 -6.62
CA LYS A 15 2.97 15.15 -6.35
C LYS A 15 4.07 14.31 -7.00
N HIS A 16 4.02 12.99 -6.86
CA HIS A 16 5.05 12.11 -7.41
C HIS A 16 5.13 12.19 -8.93
N PHE A 17 4.01 12.02 -9.63
CA PHE A 17 4.00 11.98 -11.09
C PHE A 17 4.21 13.36 -11.73
N PHE A 18 3.46 14.38 -11.29
CA PHE A 18 3.36 15.65 -12.02
C PHE A 18 4.31 16.72 -11.51
N VAL A 19 4.77 16.63 -10.25
CA VAL A 19 5.70 17.59 -9.67
C VAL A 19 7.12 17.01 -9.63
N GLU A 20 7.30 15.83 -9.06
CA GLU A 20 8.63 15.25 -8.85
C GLU A 20 9.19 14.57 -10.11
N LYS A 21 8.33 13.91 -10.89
CA LYS A 21 8.72 13.21 -12.13
C LYS A 21 8.44 14.01 -13.40
N GLU A 22 7.90 15.23 -13.26
CA GLU A 22 7.60 16.15 -14.37
C GLU A 22 6.83 15.49 -15.53
N VAL A 23 5.94 14.54 -15.22
CA VAL A 23 5.11 13.89 -16.23
C VAL A 23 4.11 14.91 -16.78
N THR A 24 4.16 15.18 -18.07
CA THR A 24 3.28 16.16 -18.75
C THR A 24 2.18 15.51 -19.58
N SER A 25 2.20 14.19 -19.73
CA SER A 25 1.21 13.45 -20.52
C SER A 25 -0.15 13.44 -19.83
N THR A 26 -1.17 14.00 -20.50
CA THR A 26 -2.57 13.95 -20.04
C THR A 26 -3.09 12.52 -19.97
N LEU A 27 -2.53 11.61 -20.79
CA LEU A 27 -2.90 10.20 -20.80
C LEU A 27 -2.68 9.54 -19.43
N VAL A 28 -1.68 9.98 -18.66
CA VAL A 28 -1.41 9.44 -17.32
C VAL A 28 -2.54 9.84 -16.37
N MET A 29 -2.98 11.09 -16.40
CA MET A 29 -4.14 11.54 -15.61
C MET A 29 -5.42 10.78 -16.00
N ASP A 30 -5.67 10.64 -17.29
CA ASP A 30 -6.86 9.96 -17.79
C ASP A 30 -6.86 8.48 -17.38
N SER A 31 -5.73 7.80 -17.53
CA SER A 31 -5.55 6.39 -17.13
C SER A 31 -5.74 6.20 -15.62
N LEU A 32 -5.14 7.07 -14.80
CA LEU A 32 -5.29 7.04 -13.35
C LEU A 32 -6.75 7.29 -12.94
N TYR A 33 -7.41 8.24 -13.59
CA TYR A 33 -8.80 8.56 -13.32
C TYR A 33 -9.74 7.40 -13.70
N THR A 34 -9.60 6.83 -14.90
CA THR A 34 -10.41 5.67 -15.32
C THR A 34 -10.14 4.45 -14.45
N GLY A 35 -8.87 4.20 -14.10
CA GLY A 35 -8.47 3.16 -13.15
C GLY A 35 -9.11 3.32 -11.76
N LEU A 36 -9.14 4.54 -11.23
CA LEU A 36 -9.82 4.86 -9.97
C LEU A 36 -11.32 4.61 -10.08
N LYS A 37 -11.94 5.04 -11.19
CA LYS A 37 -13.38 4.83 -11.40
C LYS A 37 -13.73 3.35 -11.40
N VAL A 38 -12.92 2.49 -12.02
CA VAL A 38 -13.13 1.04 -11.98
C VAL A 38 -13.13 0.50 -10.55
N LEU A 39 -12.22 0.97 -9.68
CA LEU A 39 -12.19 0.55 -8.27
C LEU A 39 -13.44 1.01 -7.51
N GLU A 40 -13.89 2.25 -7.71
CA GLU A 40 -15.11 2.79 -7.11
C GLU A 40 -16.40 2.06 -7.57
N TYR A 41 -16.44 1.60 -8.82
CA TYR A 41 -17.58 0.84 -9.35
C TYR A 41 -17.63 -0.57 -8.77
N GLN A 42 -16.48 -1.23 -8.64
CA GLN A 42 -16.41 -2.59 -8.10
C GLN A 42 -16.85 -2.67 -6.63
N SER A 43 -16.56 -1.63 -5.81
CA SER A 43 -16.94 -1.64 -4.40
C SER A 43 -18.44 -1.44 -4.14
N LYS A 44 -19.19 -0.86 -5.09
CA LYS A 44 -20.62 -0.51 -4.94
C LYS A 44 -21.61 -1.61 -5.38
N GLY A 45 -21.12 -2.80 -5.74
CA GLY A 45 -21.91 -3.77 -6.50
C GLY A 45 -23.13 -4.38 -5.80
N LYS A 46 -24.31 -4.27 -6.44
CA LYS A 46 -25.24 -5.39 -6.77
C LYS A 46 -26.54 -4.89 -7.44
N LYS A 47 -26.49 -4.55 -8.74
CA LYS A 47 -27.58 -4.79 -9.72
C LYS A 47 -27.24 -4.22 -11.10
N GLY A 48 -27.04 -5.13 -12.06
CA GLY A 48 -27.39 -4.97 -13.47
C GLY A 48 -26.55 -3.98 -14.29
N ARG A 49 -25.58 -4.49 -15.06
CA ARG A 49 -25.72 -4.78 -16.51
C ARG A 49 -24.33 -5.03 -17.12
N THR A 50 -24.23 -6.18 -17.83
CA THR A 50 -23.18 -6.62 -18.78
C THR A 50 -21.75 -6.11 -18.55
N ILE A 51 -21.08 -6.80 -17.65
CA ILE A 51 -19.63 -6.94 -17.60
C ILE A 51 -19.33 -8.28 -18.30
N ALA A 52 -19.26 -8.29 -19.62
CA ALA A 52 -18.66 -9.44 -20.32
C ALA A 52 -17.13 -9.29 -20.42
N ASP A 53 -16.55 -8.28 -19.74
CA ASP A 53 -15.24 -7.72 -20.07
C ASP A 53 -14.36 -7.36 -18.85
N LEU A 54 -14.85 -7.49 -17.60
CA LEU A 54 -13.98 -7.54 -16.39
C LEU A 54 -13.71 -8.97 -15.92
N ASP A 55 -14.30 -9.99 -16.55
CA ASP A 55 -14.07 -11.40 -16.16
C ASP A 55 -12.60 -11.84 -16.40
N GLU A 56 -11.82 -11.01 -17.09
CA GLU A 56 -10.41 -11.23 -17.40
C GLU A 56 -9.44 -10.43 -16.49
N LEU A 57 -9.94 -9.51 -15.65
CA LEU A 57 -9.07 -8.68 -14.80
C LEU A 57 -8.78 -9.37 -13.46
N PRO A 58 -7.50 -9.44 -13.02
CA PRO A 58 -7.15 -10.05 -11.75
C PRO A 58 -7.85 -9.31 -10.60
N ALA A 59 -8.30 -10.07 -9.60
CA ALA A 59 -9.03 -9.53 -8.44
C ALA A 59 -8.28 -8.31 -7.87
N PRO A 60 -8.95 -7.18 -7.60
CA PRO A 60 -8.26 -5.98 -7.17
C PRO A 60 -7.61 -6.17 -5.79
N MET A 61 -6.45 -5.54 -5.60
CA MET A 61 -5.68 -5.62 -4.34
C MET A 61 -6.21 -4.65 -3.28
N ILE A 62 -6.98 -3.66 -3.72
CA ILE A 62 -7.58 -2.62 -2.90
C ILE A 62 -9.03 -2.41 -3.30
N HIS A 63 -9.82 -1.89 -2.36
CA HIS A 63 -11.18 -1.41 -2.59
C HIS A 63 -11.28 0.06 -2.16
N VAL A 64 -12.26 0.76 -2.75
CA VAL A 64 -12.64 2.11 -2.29
C VAL A 64 -13.91 1.98 -1.45
N ASP A 65 -13.79 2.18 -0.15
CA ASP A 65 -14.92 2.25 0.77
C ASP A 65 -15.12 3.70 1.22
N MET A 66 -16.28 4.27 0.88
CA MET A 66 -16.58 5.69 1.07
C MET A 66 -15.48 6.60 0.49
N ASP A 67 -14.64 7.17 1.35
CA ASP A 67 -13.53 8.08 1.05
C ASP A 67 -12.15 7.49 1.40
N MET A 68 -12.07 6.16 1.57
CA MET A 68 -10.86 5.46 1.96
C MET A 68 -10.51 4.34 0.99
N PHE A 69 -9.22 4.19 0.71
CA PHE A 69 -8.68 2.95 0.17
C PHE A 69 -8.52 1.93 1.29
N VAL A 70 -8.93 0.69 1.04
CA VAL A 70 -8.85 -0.42 1.98
C VAL A 70 -8.20 -1.61 1.29
N LEU A 71 -7.30 -2.31 1.98
CA LEU A 71 -6.70 -3.55 1.48
C LEU A 71 -7.77 -4.64 1.29
N ALA A 72 -7.72 -5.35 0.17
CA ALA A 72 -8.69 -6.40 -0.18
C ALA A 72 -8.44 -7.75 0.53
N SER A 73 -7.23 -7.98 1.04
CA SER A 73 -6.81 -9.18 1.78
C SER A 73 -5.82 -8.82 2.89
N ASP A 74 -5.27 -9.85 3.54
CA ASP A 74 -4.16 -9.71 4.47
C ASP A 74 -2.94 -9.06 3.82
N VAL A 75 -2.20 -8.33 4.65
CA VAL A 75 -0.99 -7.57 4.29
C VAL A 75 0.08 -8.48 3.67
N ILE A 76 0.27 -9.69 4.19
CA ILE A 76 1.28 -10.63 3.69
C ILE A 76 0.87 -11.21 2.34
N ASP A 77 -0.38 -11.63 2.20
CA ASP A 77 -0.92 -12.17 0.93
C ASP A 77 -0.79 -11.15 -0.21
N LEU A 78 -1.10 -9.87 0.08
CA LEU A 78 -1.00 -8.80 -0.89
C LEU A 78 0.46 -8.49 -1.25
N LEU A 79 1.39 -8.60 -0.31
CA LEU A 79 2.81 -8.38 -0.60
C LEU A 79 3.38 -9.51 -1.47
N GLU A 80 3.07 -10.76 -1.14
CA GLU A 80 3.46 -11.92 -1.95
C GLU A 80 2.92 -11.79 -3.38
N ARG A 81 1.63 -11.44 -3.50
CA ARG A 81 1.02 -11.22 -4.81
C ARG A 81 1.67 -10.06 -5.57
N ALA A 82 1.93 -8.93 -4.91
CA ALA A 82 2.59 -7.78 -5.55
C ALA A 82 4.01 -8.12 -6.02
N ALA A 83 4.72 -9.00 -5.32
CA ALA A 83 6.06 -9.43 -5.68
C ALA A 83 6.08 -10.44 -6.85
N LEU A 84 5.02 -11.24 -7.00
CA LEU A 84 4.89 -12.24 -8.07
C LEU A 84 4.25 -11.69 -9.34
N GLU A 85 3.44 -10.63 -9.23
CA GLU A 85 2.77 -10.02 -10.38
C GLU A 85 3.77 -9.27 -11.27
N PRO A 86 3.85 -9.56 -12.58
CA PRO A 86 4.73 -8.84 -13.49
C PRO A 86 4.41 -7.34 -13.49
N LEU A 87 5.45 -6.50 -13.42
CA LEU A 87 5.26 -5.06 -13.59
C LEU A 87 4.61 -4.80 -14.96
N PRO A 88 3.62 -3.88 -15.05
CA PRO A 88 2.83 -3.64 -16.26
C PRO A 88 3.65 -3.10 -17.45
N CYS A 89 4.95 -2.84 -17.27
CA CYS A 89 5.89 -2.47 -18.32
C CYS A 89 6.55 -3.67 -19.02
N GLN A 90 6.24 -4.92 -18.64
CA GLN A 90 6.70 -6.09 -19.39
C GLN A 90 5.87 -6.17 -20.68
N PRO A 91 6.47 -5.98 -21.88
CA PRO A 91 5.78 -6.32 -23.11
C PRO A 91 5.47 -7.81 -23.02
N VAL A 92 4.19 -8.15 -22.85
CA VAL A 92 3.74 -9.52 -23.06
C VAL A 92 4.14 -9.83 -24.49
N SER A 93 5.17 -10.65 -24.65
CA SER A 93 5.64 -11.08 -25.96
C SER A 93 4.39 -11.51 -26.75
N PRO A 94 4.19 -11.03 -27.99
CA PRO A 94 3.09 -11.49 -28.82
C PRO A 94 3.37 -12.95 -29.20
N LYS A 95 3.07 -13.87 -28.28
CA LYS A 95 3.08 -15.31 -28.53
C LYS A 95 1.63 -15.72 -28.73
N ASP A 96 1.35 -15.99 -30.01
CA ASP A 96 0.14 -16.59 -30.58
C ASP A 96 -1.16 -15.80 -30.46
N ASP A 97 -1.22 -14.68 -31.19
CA ASP A 97 -2.42 -14.39 -31.98
C ASP A 97 -2.10 -14.70 -33.45
N LYS A 98 -2.04 -16.00 -33.79
CA LYS A 98 -2.29 -16.41 -35.18
C LYS A 98 -3.78 -16.20 -35.48
N CYS A 99 -4.20 -14.94 -35.57
CA CYS A 99 -5.38 -14.60 -36.33
C CYS A 99 -5.00 -14.83 -37.80
N SER A 100 -5.57 -15.89 -38.35
CA SER A 100 -5.48 -16.26 -39.76
C SER A 100 -5.74 -15.03 -40.64
N GLN A 101 -4.68 -14.59 -41.33
CA GLN A 101 -4.76 -13.62 -42.42
C GLN A 101 -5.48 -14.28 -43.60
N SER A 102 -6.81 -14.37 -43.51
CA SER A 102 -7.66 -14.72 -44.64
C SER A 102 -7.86 -13.47 -45.49
N ARG A 103 -7.09 -13.43 -46.58
CA ARG A 103 -7.26 -12.59 -47.76
C ARG A 103 -8.74 -12.35 -48.09
N MET A 104 -9.17 -11.09 -48.24
CA MET A 104 -9.92 -10.54 -49.39
C MET A 104 -10.59 -9.19 -49.05
N LYS A 105 -10.22 -8.18 -49.86
CA LYS A 105 -11.06 -7.12 -50.43
C LYS A 105 -11.41 -5.89 -49.57
N ASP A 106 -11.13 -4.75 -50.19
CA ASP A 106 -11.24 -3.36 -49.72
C ASP A 106 -12.55 -3.04 -48.99
N GLY A 107 -12.44 -2.42 -47.80
CA GLY A 107 -13.59 -1.77 -47.13
C GLY A 107 -13.57 -1.66 -45.60
N ALA A 108 -12.72 -2.39 -44.87
CA ALA A 108 -12.86 -2.57 -43.41
C ALA A 108 -11.81 -1.86 -42.51
N SER A 109 -11.06 -0.89 -43.05
CA SER A 109 -9.97 -0.20 -42.34
C SER A 109 -10.44 0.51 -41.05
N GLY A 110 -11.67 1.02 -41.02
CA GLY A 110 -12.22 1.74 -39.86
C GLY A 110 -12.60 0.84 -38.67
N GLU A 111 -12.97 -0.42 -38.91
CA GLU A 111 -13.46 -1.33 -37.87
C GLU A 111 -12.31 -1.98 -37.07
N VAL A 112 -11.24 -2.36 -37.76
CA VAL A 112 -10.00 -2.87 -37.13
C VAL A 112 -9.34 -1.79 -36.26
N ASN A 113 -9.34 -0.53 -36.72
CA ASN A 113 -8.75 0.58 -35.98
C ASN A 113 -9.56 0.92 -34.71
N LYS A 114 -10.89 0.74 -34.76
CA LYS A 114 -11.78 0.92 -33.61
C LYS A 114 -11.54 -0.15 -32.54
N ILE A 115 -11.45 -1.43 -32.94
CA ILE A 115 -11.16 -2.54 -32.02
C ILE A 115 -9.77 -2.37 -31.38
N SER A 116 -8.77 -1.91 -32.16
CA SER A 116 -7.43 -1.62 -31.63
C SER A 116 -7.44 -0.51 -30.58
N MET A 117 -8.23 0.55 -30.81
CA MET A 117 -8.32 1.68 -29.89
C MET A 117 -9.03 1.31 -28.59
N GLU A 118 -10.12 0.54 -28.69
CA GLU A 118 -10.84 0.01 -27.51
C GLU A 118 -9.94 -0.92 -26.68
N ARG A 119 -9.10 -1.74 -27.32
CA ARG A 119 -8.11 -2.58 -26.63
C ARG A 119 -7.06 -1.76 -25.88
N GLU A 120 -6.59 -0.67 -26.48
CA GLU A 120 -5.60 0.20 -25.84
C GLU A 120 -6.20 0.99 -24.67
N GLU A 121 -7.43 1.46 -24.79
CA GLU A 121 -8.16 2.13 -23.70
C GLU A 121 -8.32 1.21 -22.48
N ARG A 122 -8.62 -0.08 -22.71
CA ARG A 122 -8.67 -1.09 -21.63
C ARG A 122 -7.32 -1.27 -20.96
N ARG A 123 -6.24 -1.36 -21.73
CA ARG A 123 -4.86 -1.48 -21.20
C ARG A 123 -4.46 -0.28 -20.36
N LEU A 124 -4.79 0.93 -20.82
CA LEU A 124 -4.54 2.16 -20.07
C LEU A 124 -5.33 2.21 -18.76
N THR A 125 -6.59 1.79 -18.79
CA THR A 125 -7.43 1.70 -17.60
C THR A 125 -6.89 0.68 -16.60
N GLU A 126 -6.44 -0.49 -17.08
CA GLU A 126 -5.80 -1.51 -16.25
C GLU A 126 -4.47 -1.00 -15.66
N LEU A 127 -3.63 -0.36 -16.48
CA LEU A 127 -2.38 0.23 -16.04
C LEU A 127 -2.62 1.28 -14.96
N GLY A 128 -3.58 2.18 -15.15
CA GLY A 128 -3.94 3.19 -14.16
C GLY A 128 -4.41 2.58 -12.84
N ARG A 129 -5.23 1.53 -12.90
CA ARG A 129 -5.65 0.76 -11.71
C ARG A 129 -4.45 0.12 -11.01
N LYS A 130 -3.54 -0.51 -11.77
CA LYS A 130 -2.33 -1.15 -11.22
C LYS A 130 -1.41 -0.15 -10.55
N ILE A 131 -1.22 1.03 -11.14
CA ILE A 131 -0.44 2.10 -10.52
C ILE A 131 -1.07 2.51 -9.19
N LEU A 132 -2.39 2.70 -9.13
CA LEU A 132 -3.09 3.02 -7.89
C LEU A 132 -2.93 1.93 -6.83
N GLU A 133 -3.10 0.66 -7.21
CA GLU A 133 -2.88 -0.49 -6.32
C GLU A 133 -1.48 -0.47 -5.72
N THR A 134 -0.44 -0.36 -6.56
CA THR A 134 0.95 -0.31 -6.12
C THR A 134 1.21 0.88 -5.19
N PHE A 135 0.67 2.05 -5.51
CA PHE A 135 0.90 3.27 -4.73
C PHE A 135 0.23 3.20 -3.36
N VAL A 136 -1.02 2.74 -3.30
CA VAL A 136 -1.75 2.54 -2.04
C VAL A 136 -1.06 1.49 -1.17
N LEU A 137 -0.67 0.35 -1.76
CA LEU A 137 0.07 -0.68 -1.06
C LEU A 137 1.34 -0.09 -0.45
N SER A 138 2.20 0.53 -1.27
CA SER A 138 3.46 1.12 -0.82
C SER A 138 3.27 2.10 0.34
N HIS A 139 2.24 2.95 0.28
CA HIS A 139 1.95 3.91 1.35
C HIS A 139 1.52 3.23 2.65
N ILE A 140 0.58 2.28 2.58
CA ILE A 140 0.10 1.55 3.78
C ILE A 140 1.23 0.73 4.40
N PHE A 141 2.02 0.03 3.59
CA PHE A 141 3.17 -0.75 4.05
C PHE A 141 4.22 0.13 4.73
N SER A 142 4.53 1.30 4.18
CA SER A 142 5.46 2.25 4.80
C SER A 142 4.97 2.69 6.19
N GLY A 143 3.67 2.95 6.34
CA GLY A 143 3.09 3.26 7.65
C GLY A 143 3.22 2.10 8.65
N ILE A 144 3.00 0.86 8.21
CA ILE A 144 3.18 -0.34 9.03
C ILE A 144 4.65 -0.50 9.46
N GLU A 145 5.59 -0.31 8.53
CA GLU A 145 7.03 -0.41 8.79
C GLU A 145 7.47 0.61 9.84
N VAL A 146 7.05 1.87 9.70
CA VAL A 146 7.36 2.93 10.68
C VAL A 146 6.82 2.57 12.06
N ALA A 147 5.54 2.17 12.16
CA ALA A 147 4.93 1.78 13.43
C ALA A 147 5.64 0.56 14.07
N TYR A 148 6.13 -0.39 13.26
CA TYR A 148 6.90 -1.52 13.74
C TYR A 148 8.24 -1.07 14.33
N GLN A 149 8.98 -0.19 13.64
CA GLN A 149 10.25 0.34 14.15
C GLN A 149 10.05 1.12 15.46
N GLU A 150 8.98 1.91 15.55
CA GLU A 150 8.61 2.64 16.76
C GLU A 150 8.29 1.69 17.92
N ALA A 151 7.53 0.62 17.67
CA ALA A 151 7.23 -0.38 18.70
C ALA A 151 8.49 -1.10 19.20
N VAL A 152 9.42 -1.42 18.30
CA VAL A 152 10.72 -2.02 18.67
C VAL A 152 11.55 -1.05 19.49
N ALA A 153 11.60 0.23 19.10
CA ALA A 153 12.33 1.26 19.84
C ALA A 153 11.75 1.48 21.24
N LEU A 154 10.42 1.55 21.35
CA LEU A 154 9.71 1.72 22.61
C LEU A 154 9.99 0.55 23.57
N LYS A 155 9.89 -0.70 23.09
CA LYS A 155 10.17 -1.88 23.91
C LYS A 155 11.60 -1.87 24.48
N ARG A 156 12.59 -1.44 23.70
CA ARG A 156 13.97 -1.30 24.16
C ARG A 156 14.10 -0.22 25.22
N GLN A 157 13.41 0.91 25.05
CA GLN A 157 13.42 1.98 26.03
C GLN A 157 12.77 1.57 27.36
N GLU A 158 11.66 0.82 27.31
CA GLU A 158 11.00 0.28 28.52
C GLU A 158 11.86 -0.73 29.27
N GLU A 159 12.74 -1.48 28.58
CA GLU A 159 13.71 -2.38 29.19
C GLU A 159 14.81 -1.61 29.93
N LEU A 160 15.37 -0.57 29.28
CA LEU A 160 16.39 0.29 29.90
C LEU A 160 15.87 1.01 31.15
N ILE A 161 14.64 1.53 31.11
CA ILE A 161 14.03 2.20 32.28
C ILE A 161 13.89 1.23 33.45
N ARG A 162 13.46 -0.01 33.17
CA ARG A 162 13.28 -1.02 34.21
C ARG A 162 14.59 -1.43 34.87
N GLU A 163 15.66 -1.58 34.09
CA GLU A 163 17.00 -1.86 34.61
C GLU A 163 17.49 -0.70 35.49
N GLU A 164 17.32 0.55 35.06
CA GLU A 164 17.68 1.74 35.86
C GLU A 164 16.88 1.83 37.16
N GLU A 165 15.58 1.54 37.13
CA GLU A 165 14.72 1.52 38.32
C GLU A 165 15.14 0.41 39.31
N GLU A 166 15.49 -0.77 38.81
CA GLU A 166 16.02 -1.87 39.64
C GLU A 166 17.35 -1.48 40.29
N GLU A 167 18.28 -0.88 39.55
CA GLU A 167 19.54 -0.37 40.08
C GLU A 167 19.33 0.73 41.13
N ALA A 168 18.45 1.70 40.86
CA ALA A 168 18.12 2.78 41.78
C ALA A 168 17.46 2.25 43.08
N TRP A 169 16.60 1.23 42.95
CA TRP A 169 15.97 0.56 44.08
C TRP A 169 17.01 -0.16 44.97
N LEU A 170 17.94 -0.90 44.37
CA LEU A 170 19.03 -1.57 45.08
C LEU A 170 19.90 -0.55 45.82
N LEU A 171 20.32 0.52 45.15
CA LEU A 171 21.16 1.58 45.72
C LEU A 171 20.45 2.28 46.91
N GLY A 172 19.15 2.55 46.76
CA GLY A 172 18.33 3.15 47.81
C GLY A 172 18.19 2.26 49.04
N ASN A 173 18.11 0.93 48.86
CA ASN A 173 18.03 -0.03 49.95
C ASN A 173 19.36 -0.14 50.72
N GLU A 174 20.50 -0.19 50.01
CA GLU A 174 21.83 -0.17 50.63
C GLU A 174 22.07 1.09 51.48
N MET A 175 21.61 2.25 50.99
CA MET A 175 21.80 3.53 51.68
C MET A 175 20.91 3.67 52.92
N LYS A 176 19.74 3.03 52.96
CA LYS A 176 18.89 2.92 54.16
C LYS A 176 19.50 1.98 55.21
N GLY A 177 20.08 0.85 54.79
CA GLY A 177 20.78 -0.07 55.68
C GLY A 177 21.94 0.58 56.44
N LYS A 178 22.70 1.48 55.79
CA LYS A 178 23.82 2.19 56.42
C LYS A 178 23.41 3.27 57.44
N ARG A 179 22.20 3.86 57.34
CA ARG A 179 21.73 4.90 58.29
C ARG A 179 21.11 4.33 59.57
N GLY A 180 20.71 3.06 59.58
CA GLY A 180 20.11 2.41 60.76
C GLY A 180 21.09 1.97 61.85
N GLY A 181 22.41 1.92 61.56
CA GLY A 181 23.41 1.36 62.48
C GLY A 181 24.06 2.33 63.47
N GLY A 182 23.82 3.65 63.36
CA GLY A 182 24.58 4.67 64.11
C GLY A 182 23.94 5.21 65.39
N ALA A 183 22.77 4.72 65.82
CA ALA A 183 21.98 5.37 66.87
C ALA A 183 22.11 4.76 68.29
N ASN A 184 22.90 3.70 68.51
CA ASN A 184 22.85 2.95 69.77
C ASN A 184 24.19 2.77 70.50
N GLU A 185 25.06 3.79 70.53
CA GLU A 185 26.32 3.74 71.29
C GLU A 185 26.63 5.07 72.01
N LYS A 186 25.68 5.60 72.79
CA LYS A 186 25.94 6.76 73.68
C LYS A 186 25.36 6.67 75.10
N ASP A 187 24.98 5.49 75.59
CA ASP A 187 24.35 5.38 76.93
C ASP A 187 24.99 4.31 77.84
N LYS A 188 26.32 4.30 77.93
CA LYS A 188 27.06 3.59 78.97
C LYS A 188 28.26 4.39 79.47
N ARG A 189 27.99 5.52 80.14
CA ARG A 189 28.90 6.12 81.14
C ARG A 189 28.07 6.95 82.12
N ALA A 190 27.59 6.28 83.15
CA ALA A 190 27.20 6.87 84.44
C ALA A 190 27.44 5.80 85.51
#